data_AF-A0A9D1Z5G9-F1
#
_entry.id   AF-A0A9D1Z5G9-F1
#
_cell.length_a   1.000
_cell.length_b   1.000
_cell.length_c   1.000
_cell.angle_alpha   90.00
_cell.angle_beta   90.00
_cell.angle_gamma   90.00
#
_symmetry.space_group_name_H-M   'P 1'
#
loop_
_entity.id
_entity.type
_entity.pdbx_description
1 polymer ?
#
loop_
_entity_poly.entity_id
_entity_poly.type
_entity_poly.pdbx_seq_one_letter_code
_entity_poly.pdbx_strand_id
1 'polypeptide(L)'
;MEGKVSPETLENGKVLRYLKMRFLEDIGDQGAMMALLSCLRDSQVWVPFQVHMAQEDVEQFERSCVGDVVTTREEVRLKPDTLRDRNGALYFPIFSQKEQIPQEYGAQFSLVSVPALQALSMAHGLEGVVGLVLDGFTDPLLLPLQTADLMAQLSSRLESEEGEDDVN
;
A
#
# COMPACT_ATOMS: atom_id res chain seq x y z
N MET A 1 27.06 4.02 0.67
CA MET A 1 26.55 5.40 0.50
C MET A 1 25.18 5.45 1.12
N GLU A 2 25.08 5.95 2.35
CA GLU A 2 23.81 6.25 3.02
C GLU A 2 23.39 7.65 2.57
N GLY A 3 22.59 7.72 1.51
CA GLY A 3 21.96 8.96 1.06
C GLY A 3 20.56 9.05 1.65
N LYS A 4 20.22 10.19 2.26
CA LYS A 4 18.84 10.50 2.57
C LYS A 4 18.07 10.73 1.26
N VAL A 5 16.78 10.44 1.24
CA VAL A 5 15.91 10.50 0.06
C VAL A 5 14.76 11.45 0.35
N SER A 6 14.47 12.38 -0.57
CA SER A 6 13.34 13.30 -0.40
C SER A 6 12.00 12.57 -0.53
N PRO A 7 10.96 12.95 0.23
CA PRO A 7 9.63 12.37 0.11
C PRO A 7 9.05 12.42 -1.31
N GLU A 8 9.27 13.52 -2.04
CA GLU A 8 8.83 13.72 -3.43
C GLU A 8 9.38 12.63 -4.37
N THR A 9 10.58 12.13 -4.09
CA THR A 9 11.22 11.07 -4.90
C THR A 9 10.48 9.74 -4.75
N LEU A 10 9.85 9.50 -3.59
CA LEU A 10 9.12 8.26 -3.28
C LEU A 10 7.62 8.34 -3.59
N GLU A 11 7.06 9.55 -3.66
CA GLU A 11 5.61 9.80 -3.76
C GLU A 11 4.94 9.12 -4.96
N ASN A 12 5.59 9.13 -6.13
CA ASN A 12 5.00 8.60 -7.36
C ASN A 12 5.21 7.07 -7.57
N GLY A 13 5.81 6.40 -6.60
CA GLY A 13 6.05 4.95 -6.61
C GLY A 13 7.04 4.44 -7.67
N LYS A 14 7.63 5.31 -8.52
CA LYS A 14 8.54 4.87 -9.60
C LYS A 14 9.82 4.23 -9.06
N VAL A 15 10.37 4.78 -7.96
CA VAL A 15 11.58 4.23 -7.32
C VAL A 15 11.30 2.86 -6.72
N LEU A 16 10.18 2.73 -6.01
CA LEU A 16 9.74 1.45 -5.45
C LEU A 16 9.56 0.40 -6.56
N ARG A 17 8.88 0.79 -7.66
CA ARG A 17 8.71 -0.07 -8.83
C ARG A 17 10.05 -0.46 -9.46
N TYR A 18 10.98 0.48 -9.63
CA TYR A 18 12.31 0.20 -10.19
C TYR A 18 13.10 -0.79 -9.33
N LEU A 19 13.13 -0.59 -8.02
CA LEU A 19 13.81 -1.50 -7.08
C LEU A 19 13.17 -2.89 -7.08
N LYS A 20 11.84 -2.96 -7.20
CA LYS A 20 11.12 -4.23 -7.35
C LYS A 20 11.57 -4.96 -8.61
N MET A 21 11.59 -4.28 -9.77
CA MET A 21 12.03 -4.88 -11.03
C MET A 21 13.47 -5.37 -10.94
N ARG A 22 14.37 -4.57 -10.38
CA ARG A 22 15.77 -4.95 -10.17
C ARG A 22 15.92 -6.19 -9.27
N PHE A 23 15.11 -6.31 -8.21
CA PHE A 23 15.11 -7.50 -7.36
C PHE A 23 14.57 -8.73 -8.12
N LEU A 24 13.54 -8.56 -8.95
CA LEU A 24 12.98 -9.66 -9.74
C LEU A 24 13.93 -10.17 -10.84
N GLU A 25 14.86 -9.34 -11.31
CA GLU A 25 15.92 -9.76 -12.24
C GLU A 25 16.96 -10.69 -11.61
N ASP A 26 17.21 -10.56 -10.30
CA ASP A 26 18.16 -11.39 -9.54
C ASP A 26 17.57 -11.80 -8.17
N ILE A 27 16.63 -12.73 -8.23
CA ILE A 27 15.93 -13.23 -7.03
C ILE A 27 16.95 -13.96 -6.14
N GLY A 28 17.24 -13.36 -4.99
CA GLY A 28 18.20 -13.88 -4.02
C GLY A 28 19.26 -12.86 -3.62
N ASP A 29 19.40 -11.75 -4.37
CA ASP A 29 20.24 -10.63 -3.96
C ASP A 29 19.67 -9.98 -2.68
N GLN A 30 20.33 -10.26 -1.56
CA GLN A 30 19.99 -9.68 -0.26
C GLN A 30 20.14 -8.15 -0.26
N GLY A 31 21.13 -7.61 -0.98
CA GLY A 31 21.32 -6.16 -1.11
C GLY A 31 20.16 -5.50 -1.83
N ALA A 32 19.69 -6.10 -2.93
CA ALA A 32 18.50 -5.64 -3.64
C ALA A 32 17.22 -5.74 -2.79
N MET A 33 17.04 -6.85 -2.06
CA MET A 33 15.92 -6.99 -1.12
C MET A 33 15.94 -5.91 -0.03
N MET A 34 17.10 -5.65 0.60
CA MET A 34 17.21 -4.65 1.65
C MET A 34 17.01 -3.23 1.11
N ALA A 35 17.48 -2.94 -0.10
CA ALA A 35 17.21 -1.66 -0.76
C ALA A 35 15.70 -1.48 -1.03
N LEU A 36 15.04 -2.53 -1.51
CA LEU A 36 13.60 -2.54 -1.74
C LEU A 36 12.81 -2.32 -0.44
N LEU A 37 13.08 -3.10 0.62
CA LEU A 37 12.41 -2.97 1.91
C LEU A 37 12.64 -1.59 2.54
N SER A 38 13.85 -1.05 2.41
CA SER A 38 14.16 0.30 2.87
C SER A 38 13.39 1.36 2.12
N CYS A 39 13.23 1.23 0.80
CA CYS A 39 12.40 2.14 0.01
C CYS A 39 10.93 1.99 0.37
N LEU A 40 10.44 0.75 0.46
CA LEU A 40 9.05 0.45 0.75
C LEU A 40 8.63 1.03 2.10
N ARG A 41 9.49 0.92 3.14
CA ARG A 41 9.26 1.49 4.47
C ARG A 41 8.76 2.93 4.44
N ASP A 42 9.43 3.75 3.64
CA ASP A 42 9.22 5.19 3.56
C ASP A 42 8.26 5.58 2.41
N SER A 43 7.72 4.60 1.69
CA SER A 43 6.82 4.82 0.56
C SER A 43 5.35 4.89 1.00
N GLN A 44 4.57 5.67 0.26
CA GLN A 44 3.12 5.52 0.20
C GLN A 44 2.77 4.39 -0.78
N VAL A 45 1.75 3.60 -0.45
CA VAL A 45 1.25 2.51 -1.29
C VAL A 45 -0.26 2.61 -1.42
N TRP A 46 -0.76 2.19 -2.57
CA TRP A 46 -2.19 2.11 -2.82
C TRP A 46 -2.74 0.78 -2.31
N VAL A 47 -3.83 0.85 -1.54
CA VAL A 47 -4.52 -0.30 -0.98
C VAL A 47 -6.00 -0.24 -1.39
N PRO A 48 -6.56 -1.31 -1.96
CA PRO A 48 -7.99 -1.40 -2.25
C PRO A 48 -8.80 -1.72 -0.99
N PHE A 49 -9.83 -0.92 -0.72
CA PHE A 49 -10.79 -1.13 0.36
C PHE A 49 -12.19 -1.35 -0.18
N GLN A 50 -12.87 -2.35 0.37
CA GLN A 50 -14.32 -2.51 0.25
C GLN A 50 -15.00 -1.60 1.27
N VAL A 51 -15.99 -0.84 0.79
CA VAL A 51 -16.83 0.01 1.62
C VAL A 51 -18.08 -0.78 1.97
N HIS A 52 -18.27 -1.09 3.26
CA HIS A 52 -19.49 -1.69 3.77
C HIS A 52 -20.33 -0.61 4.43
N MET A 53 -21.52 -0.40 3.88
CA MET A 53 -22.54 0.53 4.37
C MET A 53 -23.84 -0.21 4.59
N ALA A 54 -24.73 0.34 5.43
CA ALA A 54 -26.09 -0.16 5.53
C ALA A 54 -26.81 0.01 4.18
N GLN A 55 -27.69 -0.93 3.81
CA GLN A 55 -28.37 -0.94 2.52
C GLN A 55 -29.14 0.37 2.24
N GLU A 56 -29.76 0.94 3.27
CA GLU A 56 -30.48 2.22 3.19
C GLU A 56 -29.54 3.39 2.82
N ASP A 57 -28.31 3.39 3.35
CA ASP A 57 -27.30 4.39 3.04
C ASP A 57 -26.71 4.19 1.64
N VAL A 58 -26.58 2.94 1.17
CA VAL A 58 -26.17 2.63 -0.21
C VAL A 58 -27.20 3.18 -1.21
N GLU A 59 -28.49 2.90 -1.00
CA GLU A 59 -29.54 3.39 -1.90
C GLU A 59 -29.60 4.92 -1.93
N GLN A 60 -29.36 5.58 -0.79
CA GLN A 60 -29.28 7.03 -0.74
C GLN A 60 -28.05 7.53 -1.52
N PHE A 61 -26.90 6.91 -1.32
CA PHE A 61 -25.66 7.26 -2.02
C PHE A 61 -25.78 7.10 -3.54
N GLU A 62 -26.34 5.98 -4.02
CA GLU A 62 -26.52 5.71 -5.46
C GLU A 62 -27.50 6.67 -6.14
N ARG A 63 -28.49 7.19 -5.40
CA ARG A 63 -29.45 8.18 -5.91
C ARG A 63 -28.92 9.61 -5.87
N SER A 64 -27.75 9.83 -5.28
CA SER A 64 -27.17 11.15 -5.10
C SER A 64 -26.38 11.60 -6.33
N CYS A 65 -26.38 12.91 -6.57
CA CYS A 65 -25.64 13.54 -7.66
C CYS A 65 -24.29 14.06 -7.17
N VAL A 66 -23.38 14.31 -8.11
CA VAL A 66 -22.11 14.99 -7.82
C VAL A 66 -22.40 16.37 -7.22
N GLY A 67 -21.93 16.60 -6.00
CA GLY A 67 -22.17 17.83 -5.24
C GLY A 67 -23.14 17.67 -4.06
N ASP A 68 -23.84 16.54 -3.97
CA ASP A 68 -24.72 16.25 -2.85
C ASP A 68 -23.90 15.80 -1.63
N VAL A 69 -24.31 16.26 -0.44
CA VAL A 69 -23.77 15.78 0.83
C VAL A 69 -24.65 14.63 1.30
N VAL A 70 -24.09 13.43 1.29
CA VAL A 70 -24.74 12.22 1.80
C VAL A 70 -24.24 11.96 3.21
N THR A 71 -25.15 11.99 4.18
CA THR A 71 -24.87 11.62 5.56
C THR A 71 -25.36 10.19 5.78
N THR A 72 -24.46 9.28 6.16
CA THR A 72 -24.83 7.91 6.50
C THR A 72 -25.50 7.88 7.86
N ARG A 73 -26.51 7.01 8.01
CA ARG A 73 -27.18 6.79 9.29
C ARG A 73 -26.37 5.87 10.19
N GLU A 74 -25.67 4.92 9.59
CA GLU A 74 -24.86 3.93 10.29
C GLU A 74 -23.35 4.13 10.03
N GLU A 75 -22.53 3.42 10.80
CA GLU A 75 -21.07 3.40 10.62
C GLU A 75 -20.68 2.81 9.26
N VAL A 76 -19.86 3.55 8.52
CA VAL A 76 -19.20 3.04 7.31
C VAL A 76 -17.97 2.25 7.71
N ARG A 77 -17.89 0.99 7.30
CA ARG A 77 -16.73 0.13 7.57
C ARG A 77 -15.89 -0.06 6.32
N LEU A 78 -14.60 0.27 6.43
CA LEU A 78 -13.62 -0.01 5.39
C LEU A 78 -12.94 -1.34 5.69
N LYS A 79 -13.04 -2.29 4.76
CA LYS A 79 -12.35 -3.57 4.85
C LYS A 79 -11.31 -3.65 3.72
N PRO A 80 -10.01 -3.82 4.02
CA PRO A 80 -9.02 -4.05 2.98
C PRO A 80 -9.33 -5.34 2.22
N ASP A 81 -9.05 -5.36 0.92
CA ASP A 81 -9.16 -6.60 0.14
C ASP A 81 -8.02 -7.58 0.43
N THR A 82 -8.17 -8.83 -0.01
CA THR A 82 -7.13 -9.86 0.05
C THR A 82 -7.06 -10.62 -1.25
N LEU A 83 -5.86 -10.78 -1.82
CA LEU A 83 -5.64 -11.60 -3.00
C LEU A 83 -5.24 -13.01 -2.60
N ARG A 84 -5.62 -13.99 -3.41
CA ARG A 84 -5.33 -15.39 -3.18
C ARG A 84 -4.35 -15.88 -4.25
N ASP A 85 -3.26 -16.52 -3.83
CA ASP A 85 -2.31 -17.13 -4.76
C ASP A 85 -2.88 -18.45 -5.34
N ARG A 86 -2.11 -19.09 -6.23
CA ARG A 86 -2.51 -20.37 -6.86
C ARG A 86 -2.64 -21.52 -5.86
N ASN A 87 -1.98 -21.44 -4.71
CA ASN A 87 -1.98 -22.46 -3.67
C ASN A 87 -3.06 -22.21 -2.60
N GLY A 88 -3.82 -21.12 -2.72
CA GLY A 88 -4.86 -20.73 -1.77
C GLY A 88 -4.38 -19.85 -0.62
N ALA A 89 -3.10 -19.47 -0.57
CA ALA A 89 -2.57 -18.57 0.43
C ALA A 89 -3.06 -17.13 0.21
N LEU A 90 -3.43 -16.45 1.29
CA LEU A 90 -3.95 -15.09 1.24
C LEU A 90 -2.84 -14.06 1.44
N TYR A 91 -2.81 -13.06 0.58
CA TYR A 91 -1.88 -11.95 0.62
C TYR A 91 -2.63 -10.62 0.65
N PHE A 92 -2.09 -9.68 1.41
CA PHE A 92 -2.57 -8.31 1.45
C PHE A 92 -2.03 -7.52 0.25
N PRO A 93 -2.88 -7.03 -0.67
CA PRO A 93 -2.42 -6.33 -1.86
C PRO A 93 -1.99 -4.90 -1.54
N ILE A 94 -0.77 -4.56 -1.99
CA ILE A 94 -0.26 -3.19 -2.02
C ILE A 94 0.23 -2.88 -3.44
N PHE A 95 0.05 -1.64 -3.89
CA PHE A 95 0.49 -1.22 -5.22
C PHE A 95 1.38 0.02 -5.11
N SER A 96 2.52 0.00 -5.80
CA SER A 96 3.41 1.16 -5.89
C SER A 96 2.76 2.30 -6.68
N GLN A 97 1.92 1.97 -7.68
CA GLN A 97 1.26 2.94 -8.55
C GLN A 97 -0.20 2.54 -8.81
N LYS A 98 -1.07 3.54 -8.95
CA LYS A 98 -2.50 3.31 -9.20
C LYS A 98 -2.73 2.62 -10.56
N GLU A 99 -1.89 2.90 -11.54
CA GLU A 99 -1.95 2.34 -12.91
C GLU A 99 -1.70 0.82 -12.96
N GLN A 100 -1.16 0.24 -11.88
CA GLN A 100 -0.94 -1.21 -11.78
C GLN A 100 -2.19 -1.96 -11.32
N ILE A 101 -3.25 -1.23 -10.97
CA ILE A 101 -4.53 -1.78 -10.57
C ILE A 101 -5.43 -1.82 -11.81
N PRO A 102 -5.89 -3.00 -12.28
CA PRO A 102 -6.78 -3.10 -13.42
C PRO A 102 -8.05 -2.26 -13.20
N GLN A 103 -8.50 -1.54 -14.22
CA GLN A 103 -9.65 -0.62 -14.11
C GLN A 103 -10.92 -1.33 -13.63
N GLU A 104 -11.21 -2.52 -14.16
CA GLU A 104 -12.39 -3.32 -13.78
C GLU A 104 -12.35 -3.75 -12.32
N TYR A 105 -11.16 -4.12 -11.84
CA TYR A 105 -10.94 -4.46 -10.43
C TYR A 105 -11.07 -3.20 -9.57
N GLY A 106 -10.31 -2.15 -9.88
CA GLY A 106 -10.27 -0.91 -9.10
C GLY A 106 -11.61 -0.17 -9.03
N ALA A 107 -12.50 -0.35 -10.01
CA ALA A 107 -13.84 0.24 -10.00
C ALA A 107 -14.74 -0.29 -8.86
N GLN A 108 -14.42 -1.45 -8.30
CA GLN A 108 -15.19 -2.08 -7.21
C GLN A 108 -14.69 -1.68 -5.81
N PHE A 109 -13.59 -0.93 -5.72
CA PHE A 109 -12.94 -0.60 -4.47
C PHE A 109 -12.67 0.89 -4.34
N SER A 110 -12.64 1.37 -3.10
CA SER A 110 -12.01 2.64 -2.79
C SER A 110 -10.50 2.44 -2.70
N LEU A 111 -9.76 3.06 -3.62
CA LEU A 111 -8.30 3.01 -3.65
C LEU A 111 -7.74 4.11 -2.76
N VAL A 112 -7.09 3.72 -1.66
CA VAL A 112 -6.57 4.66 -0.66
C VAL A 112 -5.05 4.58 -0.64
N SER A 113 -4.39 5.74 -0.66
CA SER A 113 -2.94 5.85 -0.47
C SER A 113 -2.65 5.87 1.03
N VAL A 114 -1.82 4.93 1.50
CA VAL A 114 -1.42 4.80 2.91
C VAL A 114 0.09 4.55 3.03
N PRO A 115 0.73 4.94 4.15
CA PRO A 115 2.11 4.53 4.42
C PRO A 115 2.26 3.01 4.41
N ALA A 116 3.35 2.49 3.84
CA ALA A 116 3.56 1.04 3.77
C ALA A 116 3.58 0.35 5.15
N LEU A 117 4.09 1.02 6.19
CA LEU A 117 4.06 0.50 7.56
C LEU A 117 2.63 0.39 8.11
N GLN A 118 1.74 1.30 7.71
CA GLN A 118 0.32 1.21 8.06
C GLN A 118 -0.35 0.04 7.31
N ALA A 119 -0.04 -0.15 6.03
CA ALA A 119 -0.53 -1.31 5.27
C ALA A 119 -0.04 -2.64 5.88
N LEU A 120 1.22 -2.71 6.32
CA LEU A 120 1.75 -3.88 7.04
C LEU A 120 0.99 -4.14 8.36
N SER A 121 0.71 -3.09 9.13
CA SER A 121 -0.09 -3.21 10.35
C SER A 121 -1.51 -3.75 10.07
N MET A 122 -2.15 -3.26 9.01
CA MET A 122 -3.46 -3.78 8.56
C MET A 122 -3.38 -5.26 8.17
N ALA A 123 -2.32 -5.67 7.46
CA ALA A 123 -2.13 -7.05 7.05
C ALA A 123 -2.02 -8.01 8.25
N HIS A 124 -1.30 -7.63 9.30
CA HIS A 124 -1.23 -8.39 10.57
C HIS A 124 -2.58 -8.50 11.28
N GLY A 125 -3.46 -7.52 11.11
CA GLY A 125 -4.80 -7.53 11.67
C GLY A 125 -5.80 -8.43 10.95
N LEU A 126 -5.46 -8.99 9.79
CA LEU A 126 -6.35 -9.85 9.02
C LEU A 126 -6.06 -11.33 9.24
N GLU A 127 -7.11 -12.10 9.49
CA GLU A 127 -7.00 -13.55 9.69
C GLU A 127 -6.61 -14.27 8.38
N GLY A 128 -5.64 -15.18 8.47
CA GLY A 128 -5.23 -16.05 7.36
C GLY A 128 -4.31 -15.41 6.32
N VAL A 129 -3.99 -14.12 6.44
CA VAL A 129 -3.01 -13.44 5.58
C VAL A 129 -1.59 -13.90 5.95
N VAL A 130 -0.84 -14.34 4.94
CA VAL A 130 0.53 -14.86 5.13
C VAL A 130 1.62 -13.86 4.72
N GLY A 131 1.25 -12.76 4.07
CA GLY A 131 2.19 -11.76 3.58
C GLY A 131 1.53 -10.61 2.82
N LEU A 132 2.37 -9.71 2.31
CA LEU A 132 1.99 -8.68 1.36
C LEU A 132 2.24 -9.18 -0.08
N VAL A 133 1.46 -8.69 -1.03
CA VAL A 133 1.77 -8.81 -2.46
C VAL A 133 1.91 -7.41 -3.05
N LEU A 134 3.13 -7.08 -3.48
CA LEU A 134 3.41 -5.84 -4.16
C LEU A 134 3.12 -5.99 -5.66
N ASP A 135 2.27 -5.11 -6.18
CA ASP A 135 1.89 -5.00 -7.59
C ASP A 135 1.29 -6.29 -8.18
N GLY A 136 0.34 -6.89 -7.45
CA GLY A 136 -0.19 -8.25 -7.67
C GLY A 136 -0.73 -8.58 -9.07
N PHE A 137 -1.09 -7.58 -9.88
CA PHE A 137 -1.66 -7.76 -11.23
C PHE A 137 -0.66 -7.54 -12.37
N THR A 138 0.60 -7.21 -12.05
CA THR A 138 1.65 -6.97 -13.05
C THR A 138 2.79 -7.99 -12.89
N ASP A 139 3.95 -7.56 -12.44
CA ASP A 139 5.06 -8.40 -12.00
C ASP A 139 4.96 -8.52 -10.47
N PRO A 140 4.25 -9.52 -9.92
CA PRO A 140 3.95 -9.59 -8.50
C PRO A 140 5.20 -9.96 -7.71
N LEU A 141 5.41 -9.27 -6.59
CA LEU A 141 6.38 -9.68 -5.58
C LEU A 141 5.67 -10.07 -4.30
N LEU A 142 5.80 -11.34 -3.93
CA LEU A 142 5.27 -11.87 -2.66
C LEU A 142 6.28 -11.59 -1.55
N LEU A 143 5.82 -10.92 -0.50
CA LEU A 143 6.60 -10.62 0.70
C LEU A 143 5.93 -11.32 1.88
N PRO A 144 6.42 -12.49 2.31
CA PRO A 144 5.95 -13.12 3.55
C PRO A 144 6.02 -12.15 4.72
N LEU A 145 5.10 -12.24 5.68
CA LEU A 145 5.06 -11.31 6.82
C LEU A 145 6.42 -11.22 7.53
N GLN A 146 7.11 -12.36 7.71
CA GLN A 146 8.43 -12.37 8.36
C GLN A 146 9.48 -11.52 7.61
N THR A 147 9.41 -11.48 6.28
CA THR A 147 10.28 -10.63 5.45
C THR A 147 9.82 -9.18 5.46
N ALA A 148 8.51 -8.95 5.37
CA ALA A 148 7.93 -7.60 5.41
C ALA A 148 8.19 -6.91 6.77
N ASP A 149 8.23 -7.66 7.87
CA ASP A 149 8.48 -7.15 9.22
C ASP A 149 9.88 -6.55 9.38
N LEU A 150 10.85 -6.95 8.55
CA LEU A 150 12.17 -6.33 8.52
C LEU A 150 12.06 -4.84 8.17
N MET A 151 11.06 -4.46 7.36
CA MET A 151 10.79 -3.06 6.99
C MET A 151 10.64 -2.15 8.22
N ALA A 152 9.95 -2.61 9.26
CA ALA A 152 9.73 -1.86 10.49
C ALA A 152 11.01 -1.67 11.31
N GLN A 153 11.97 -2.60 11.16
CA GLN A 153 13.24 -2.60 11.90
C GLN A 153 14.33 -1.74 11.25
N LEU A 154 14.14 -1.34 9.99
CA LEU A 154 15.10 -0.48 9.29
C LEU A 154 15.16 0.92 9.90
N SER A 155 16.16 1.71 9.52
CA SER A 155 16.13 3.15 9.78
C SER A 155 15.43 3.83 8.61
N SER A 156 14.58 4.82 8.90
CA SER A 156 14.02 5.66 7.84
C SER A 156 15.15 6.40 7.14
N ARG A 157 15.03 6.54 5.82
CA ARG A 157 15.98 7.28 4.98
C ARG A 157 15.40 8.61 4.50
N LEU A 158 14.21 8.97 4.94
CA LEU A 158 13.63 10.28 4.64
C LEU A 158 14.50 11.39 5.24
N GLU A 159 14.64 12.47 4.50
CA GLU A 159 15.13 13.72 5.06
C GLU A 159 14.12 14.22 6.11
N SER A 160 14.56 14.37 7.35
CA SER A 160 13.77 15.07 8.37
C SER A 160 13.65 16.52 7.94
N GLU A 161 12.42 17.03 7.83
CA GLU A 161 12.15 18.48 7.83
C GLU A 161 12.40 19.02 9.24
N GLU A 162 13.67 19.06 9.67
CA GLU A 162 14.08 19.87 10.83
C GLU A 162 14.99 20.98 10.33
N GLY A 163 14.44 22.19 10.18
CA GLY A 163 15.26 23.38 9.95
C GLY A 163 14.57 24.56 9.27
N GLU A 164 13.52 25.12 9.87
CA GLU A 164 13.20 26.55 9.75
C GLU A 164 12.19 26.96 10.84
N ASP A 165 12.67 27.07 12.08
CA ASP A 165 12.03 27.90 13.13
C ASP A 165 13.09 28.20 14.19
N ASP A 166 14.09 28.99 13.80
CA ASP A 166 14.97 29.69 14.75
C ASP A 166 15.67 30.86 14.03
N VAL A 167 14.97 31.98 13.83
CA VAL A 167 15.59 33.31 13.81
C VAL A 167 14.62 34.36 14.40
N ASN A 168 14.73 34.52 15.72
CA ASN A 168 14.72 35.75 16.53
C ASN A 168 13.63 36.82 16.29
#